data_AF-A0A1M2V6T7-F1
#
_entry.id   AF-A0A1M2V6T7-F1
#
_cell.length_a   1.000
_cell.length_b   1.000
_cell.length_c   1.000
_cell.angle_alpha   90.00
_cell.angle_beta   90.00
_cell.angle_gamma   90.00
#
_symmetry.space_group_name_H-M   'P 1'
#
loop_
_entity.id
_entity.type
_entity.pdbx_description
1 polymer ?
#
loop_
_entity_poly.entity_id
_entity_poly.type
_entity_poly.pdbx_seq_one_letter_code
_entity_poly.pdbx_strand_id
1 'polypeptide(L)' 'MDAALTPPLRIQPVHVQRVSPEAAQKRVEDFLHKFHARNVAKNSGESTTSAQLQKLADALNEGQ' A
#
# COMPACT_ATOMS: atom_id res chain seq x y z
N MET A 1 0.92 -10.23 -32.22
CA MET A 1 1.15 -9.67 -30.87
C MET A 1 0.76 -8.21 -30.93
N ASP A 2 -0.49 -7.90 -30.59
CA ASP A 2 -0.95 -6.50 -30.49
C ASP A 2 -0.40 -5.92 -29.19
N ALA A 3 0.67 -5.15 -29.30
CA ALA A 3 1.14 -4.32 -28.21
C ALA A 3 0.04 -3.29 -27.88
N ALA A 4 -0.21 -3.06 -26.58
CA ALA A 4 -1.16 -2.04 -26.14
C ALA A 4 -0.86 -0.70 -26.84
N LEU A 5 -1.79 -0.23 -27.67
CA LEU A 5 -1.64 0.93 -28.56
C LEU A 5 -1.47 2.27 -27.81
N THR A 6 -1.58 2.26 -26.49
CA THR A 6 -1.35 3.42 -25.62
C THR A 6 -0.53 3.01 -24.41
N PRO A 7 0.70 3.52 -24.24
CA PRO A 7 1.45 3.30 -23.01
C PRO A 7 0.69 3.93 -21.83
N PRO A 8 0.80 3.36 -20.62
CA PRO A 8 0.19 3.93 -19.43
C PRO A 8 0.72 5.35 -19.17
N LEU A 9 -0.13 6.16 -18.55
CA LEU A 9 0.21 7.54 -18.21
C LEU A 9 1.49 7.58 -17.36
N ARG A 10 2.46 8.39 -17.77
CA ARG A 10 3.71 8.56 -17.01
C ARG A 10 3.46 9.50 -15.84
N ILE A 11 3.56 8.96 -14.62
CA ILE A 11 3.44 9.76 -13.39
C ILE A 11 4.80 10.41 -13.12
N GLN A 12 4.82 11.74 -12.94
CA GLN A 12 6.01 12.47 -12.52
C GLN A 12 5.87 12.92 -11.05
N PRO A 13 6.86 12.67 -10.19
CA PRO A 13 6.81 13.11 -8.81
C PRO A 13 6.91 14.63 -8.74
N VAL A 14 5.90 15.28 -8.15
CA VAL A 14 5.90 16.73 -7.93
C VAL A 14 6.75 17.11 -6.73
N HIS A 15 6.79 16.25 -5.70
CA HIS A 15 7.54 16.47 -4.47
C HIS A 15 7.81 15.14 -3.75
N VAL A 16 8.89 15.07 -2.98
CA VAL A 16 9.25 13.92 -2.14
C VAL A 16 9.66 14.41 -0.76
N GLN A 17 9.07 13.82 0.28
CA GLN A 17 9.39 14.12 1.68
C GLN A 17 9.62 12.80 2.44
N ARG A 18 10.62 12.79 3.33
CA ARG A 18 10.85 11.67 4.25
C ARG A 18 9.82 11.70 5.37
N VAL A 19 9.40 10.52 5.80
CA VAL A 19 8.54 10.33 6.99
C VAL A 19 9.34 9.65 8.09
N SER A 20 8.97 9.92 9.35
CA SER A 20 9.55 9.19 10.48
C SER A 20 8.99 7.76 10.54
N PRO A 21 9.67 6.82 11.21
CA PRO A 21 9.17 5.46 11.40
C PRO A 21 7.77 5.41 12.04
N GLU A 22 7.52 6.24 13.05
CA GLU A 22 6.23 6.28 13.78
C GLU A 22 5.12 6.81 12.87
N ALA A 23 5.42 7.82 12.06
CA ALA A 23 4.48 8.35 11.08
C ALA A 23 4.20 7.34 9.97
N ALA A 24 5.20 6.54 9.57
CA ALA A 24 5.03 5.46 8.61
C ALA A 24 4.14 4.35 9.17
N GLN A 25 4.42 3.90 10.39
CA GLN A 25 3.64 2.88 11.10
C GLN A 25 2.16 3.26 11.17
N LYS A 26 1.86 4.44 11.72
CA LYS A 26 0.48 4.94 11.84
C LYS A 26 -0.25 4.96 10.50
N ARG A 27 0.42 5.40 9.43
CA ARG A 27 -0.17 5.46 8.08
C ARG A 27 -0.45 4.07 7.51
N VAL A 28 0.43 3.09 7.76
CA VAL A 28 0.26 1.71 7.30
C VAL A 28 -0.90 1.05 8.05
N GLU A 29 -0.98 1.21 9.37
CA GLU A 29 -2.09 0.70 10.19
C GLU A 29 -3.44 1.31 9.77
N ASP A 30 -3.50 2.64 9.61
CA ASP A 30 -4.70 3.34 9.14
C ASP A 30 -5.13 2.86 7.73
N PHE A 31 -4.15 2.60 6.85
CA PHE A 31 -4.41 2.07 5.52
C PHE A 31 -4.98 0.66 5.58
N LEU A 32 -4.34 -0.25 6.34
CA LEU A 32 -4.77 -1.64 6.49
C LEU A 32 -6.20 -1.72 7.03
N HIS A 33 -6.52 -0.95 8.07
CA HIS A 33 -7.87 -0.90 8.63
C HIS A 33 -8.91 -0.49 7.57
N LYS A 34 -8.64 0.58 6.81
CA LYS A 34 -9.52 1.03 5.73
C LYS A 34 -9.58 0.03 4.55
N PHE A 35 -8.47 -0.64 4.25
CA PHE A 35 -8.37 -1.61 3.17
C PHE A 35 -9.17 -2.88 3.48
N HIS A 36 -9.06 -3.41 4.69
CA HIS A 36 -9.89 -4.52 5.16
C HIS A 36 -11.38 -4.18 5.11
N ALA A 37 -11.77 -3.01 5.61
CA ALA A 37 -13.17 -2.56 5.56
C ALA A 37 -13.70 -2.52 4.10
N ARG A 38 -12.89 -2.08 3.14
CA ARG A 38 -13.28 -2.07 1.72
C ARG A 38 -13.29 -3.45 1.06
N ASN A 39 -12.36 -4.33 1.42
CA ASN A 39 -12.30 -5.67 0.84
C ASN A 39 -13.43 -6.56 1.31
N VAL A 40 -13.82 -6.47 2.60
CA VAL A 40 -15.03 -7.15 3.11
C VAL A 40 -16.26 -6.69 2.34
N ALA A 41 -16.37 -5.38 2.04
CA ALA A 41 -17.48 -4.84 1.26
C ALA A 41 -17.46 -5.25 -0.23
N LYS A 42 -16.28 -5.55 -0.79
CA LYS A 42 -16.11 -5.87 -2.23
C LYS A 42 -16.00 -7.37 -2.52
N ASN A 43 -15.93 -8.23 -1.51
CA ASN A 43 -15.65 -9.68 -1.67
C ASN A 43 -14.42 -9.96 -2.56
N SER A 44 -13.47 -9.02 -2.61
CA SER A 44 -12.25 -9.15 -3.40
C SER A 44 -11.19 -9.85 -2.55
N GLY A 45 -10.84 -11.08 -2.95
CA GLY A 45 -9.83 -11.91 -2.30
C GLY A 45 -8.38 -11.45 -2.55
N GLU A 46 -8.10 -10.15 -2.39
CA GLU A 46 -6.76 -9.61 -2.60
C GLU A 46 -5.85 -9.91 -1.38
N SER A 47 -5.50 -11.19 -1.24
CA SER A 47 -4.77 -11.77 -0.09
C SER A 47 -3.27 -11.42 -0.09
N THR A 48 -2.66 -11.29 -1.26
CA THR A 48 -1.21 -11.06 -1.36
C THR A 48 -0.80 -9.65 -0.93
N THR A 49 -1.53 -8.62 -1.37
CA THR A 49 -1.28 -7.22 -1.01
C THR A 49 -1.47 -6.98 0.49
N SER A 50 -2.51 -7.57 1.08
CA SER A 50 -2.73 -7.51 2.53
C SER A 50 -1.61 -8.20 3.30
N ALA A 51 -1.18 -9.40 2.88
CA ALA A 51 -0.06 -10.10 3.51
C ALA A 51 1.27 -9.32 3.45
N GLN A 52 1.56 -8.63 2.33
CA GLN A 52 2.76 -7.79 2.21
C GLN A 52 2.71 -6.56 3.10
N LEU A 53 1.56 -5.90 3.19
CA LEU A 53 1.40 -4.74 4.05
C LEU A 53 1.43 -5.11 5.54
N GLN A 54 0.94 -6.30 5.91
CA GLN A 54 1.08 -6.79 7.27
C GLN A 54 2.55 -7.00 7.64
N LYS A 55 3.33 -7.66 6.78
CA LYS A 55 4.77 -7.83 6.99
C LYS A 55 5.52 -6.50 7.15
N LEU A 56 5.10 -5.48 6.40
CA LEU A 56 5.67 -4.14 6.54
C LEU A 56 5.32 -3.51 7.90
N ALA A 57 4.08 -3.65 8.36
CA ALA A 57 3.67 -3.18 9.68
C ALA A 57 4.48 -3.86 10.79
N ASP A 58 4.65 -5.18 10.69
CA ASP A 58 5.43 -5.97 11.65
C ASP A 58 6.89 -5.51 11.69
N ALA A 59 7.52 -5.35 10.51
CA ALA A 59 8.91 -4.89 10.41
C ALA A 59 9.14 -3.46 10.93
N LEU A 60 8.16 -2.57 10.79
CA LEU A 60 8.22 -1.22 11.37
C LEU A 60 8.14 -1.25 12.90
N ASN A 61 7.50 -2.28 13.47
CA ASN A 61 7.34 -2.44 14.91
C ASN A 61 8.56 -3.16 15.55
N GLU A 62 9.15 -4.13 14.86
CA GLU A 62 10.36 -4.85 15.33
C GLU A 62 11.64 -3.99 15.30
N GLY A 63 11.65 -2.90 14.52
CA GLY A 63 12.79 -2.00 14.37
C GLY A 63 12.87 -0.86 15.41
N GLN A 64 11.97 -0.83 16.41
CA GLN A 64 11.99 0.08 17.55
C GLN A 64 12.69 -0.53 18.77
#